data_AF-A0A2N6EVY7-F1
#
_entry.id   AF-A0A2N6EVY7-F1
#
_cell.length_a   1.000
_cell.length_b   1.000
_cell.length_c   1.000
_cell.angle_alpha   90.00
_cell.angle_beta   90.00
_cell.angle_gamma   90.00
#
_symmetry.space_group_name_H-M   'P 1'
#
loop_
_entity.id
_entity.type
_entity.pdbx_description
1 polymer ?
#
loop_
_entity_poly.entity_id
_entity_poly.type
_entity_poly.pdbx_seq_one_letter_code
_entity_poly.pdbx_strand_id
1 'polypeptide(L)'
;MKQQRSWWLLTLVMLVLTTVLVACGGGGGSSSSSTTDGTTTGSVAILVTDAPSDDFARIEVTVVAVSLIDDEENLIEIWSSDSGKTIDLLSLDTESELFALATDVPVGWYDKIRLTIDSVELVDDLEARTAVDLPASGKIDLNPRGRFYVSADETLSVQLDLDANKSIHLVNANHYVLRPVVFVDILTAADAGRLVRLPGTVVSVDTDNGTFVLQQLGMTSQVAGDENEDDSVLVSLGTDGVIFGPDGLPMALADLTVDSPVVAVGFFAEGGDETTPQ
;
A
#
# COMPACT_ATOMS: atom_id res chain seq x y z
N MET A 1 16.36 -24.61 78.92
CA MET A 1 16.35 -24.12 77.52
C MET A 1 17.39 -24.95 76.77
N LYS A 2 16.97 -25.95 75.96
CA LYS A 2 16.81 -25.90 74.48
C LYS A 2 18.14 -25.56 73.79
N GLN A 3 18.70 -26.25 72.79
CA GLN A 3 18.31 -27.37 71.92
C GLN A 3 19.64 -27.69 71.16
N GLN A 4 20.22 -28.90 71.25
CA GLN A 4 20.30 -29.92 70.18
C GLN A 4 20.47 -29.38 68.73
N ARG A 5 21.29 -29.92 67.83
CA ARG A 5 22.36 -30.94 67.79
C ARG A 5 22.84 -30.91 66.33
N SER A 6 24.11 -31.22 66.11
CA SER A 6 24.74 -31.46 64.81
C SER A 6 23.90 -32.36 63.88
N TRP A 7 23.60 -31.91 62.67
CA TRP A 7 23.09 -32.78 61.59
C TRP A 7 23.55 -32.26 60.23
N TRP A 8 24.87 -32.27 60.01
CA TRP A 8 25.52 -31.84 58.76
C TRP A 8 26.10 -33.03 57.96
N LEU A 9 25.56 -34.24 58.14
CA LEU A 9 26.24 -35.47 57.70
C LEU A 9 25.32 -36.59 57.16
N LEU A 10 24.09 -36.30 56.71
CA LEU A 10 23.15 -37.39 56.39
C LEU A 10 22.16 -37.14 55.24
N THR A 11 22.65 -36.68 54.09
CA THR A 11 21.94 -36.77 52.79
C THR A 11 22.90 -37.11 51.66
N LEU A 12 23.83 -38.03 51.93
CA LEU A 12 24.57 -38.80 50.94
C LEU A 12 24.15 -40.26 51.16
N VAL A 13 23.68 -40.94 50.11
CA VAL A 13 23.12 -42.32 50.09
C VAL A 13 21.58 -42.40 50.20
N MET A 14 20.88 -42.17 49.09
CA MET A 14 19.76 -43.02 48.59
C MET A 14 19.02 -42.30 47.45
N LEU A 15 19.49 -42.46 46.21
CA LEU A 15 18.63 -42.83 45.07
C LEU A 15 19.51 -43.04 43.83
N VAL A 16 20.19 -44.19 43.81
CA VAL A 16 20.60 -44.83 42.56
C VAL A 16 19.32 -45.44 41.98
N LEU A 17 18.79 -44.86 40.90
CA LEU A 17 17.95 -45.58 39.97
C LEU A 17 18.30 -45.14 38.54
N THR A 18 19.18 -45.95 37.98
CA THR A 18 19.54 -46.05 36.58
C THR A 18 18.34 -46.28 35.68
N THR A 19 18.26 -45.58 34.54
CA THR A 19 17.90 -46.19 33.25
C THR A 19 18.53 -45.42 32.10
N VAL A 20 19.58 -46.02 31.52
CA VAL A 20 20.06 -45.76 30.16
C VAL A 20 19.06 -46.38 29.20
N LEU A 21 18.49 -45.58 28.28
CA LEU A 21 17.86 -46.09 27.07
C LEU A 21 18.50 -45.41 25.87
N VAL A 22 19.41 -46.16 25.24
CA VAL A 22 19.81 -45.99 23.85
C VAL A 22 18.60 -46.38 23.00
N ALA A 23 18.11 -45.43 22.20
CA ALA A 23 17.24 -45.70 21.06
C ALA A 23 17.99 -45.32 19.78
N CYS A 24 18.50 -46.33 19.10
CA CYS A 24 18.86 -46.29 17.69
C CYS A 24 17.70 -46.91 16.92
N GLY A 25 17.13 -46.20 15.95
CA GLY A 25 16.09 -46.74 15.06
C GLY A 25 15.19 -45.67 14.46
N GLY A 26 15.43 -45.31 13.20
CA GLY A 26 14.52 -44.48 12.41
C GLY A 26 15.18 -43.92 11.15
N GLY A 27 15.28 -44.74 10.10
CA GLY A 27 15.62 -44.28 8.76
C GLY A 27 14.39 -43.70 8.04
N GLY A 28 14.58 -42.54 7.43
CA GLY A 28 13.75 -41.91 6.40
C GLY A 28 14.64 -40.80 5.82
N GLY A 29 15.10 -40.88 4.57
CA GLY A 29 14.23 -40.70 3.42
C GLY A 29 14.17 -39.20 3.13
N SER A 30 15.17 -38.70 2.41
CA SER A 30 15.18 -37.48 1.59
C SER A 30 13.98 -36.54 1.71
N SER A 31 14.23 -35.36 2.26
CA SER A 31 13.98 -34.13 1.52
C SER A 31 15.07 -33.16 1.93
N SER A 32 15.84 -32.70 0.94
CA SER A 32 16.41 -31.37 1.01
C SER A 32 15.23 -30.43 1.24
N SER A 33 14.96 -30.06 2.49
CA SER A 33 14.33 -28.79 2.74
C SER A 33 15.30 -27.76 2.19
N SER A 34 15.06 -27.37 0.94
CA SER A 34 15.32 -26.00 0.54
C SER A 34 14.73 -25.16 1.67
N THR A 35 15.61 -24.56 2.47
CA THR A 35 15.27 -23.34 3.16
C THR A 35 14.79 -22.42 2.04
N THR A 36 13.48 -22.35 1.85
CA THR A 36 12.91 -21.16 1.25
C THR A 36 13.29 -20.10 2.27
N ASP A 37 14.37 -19.38 2.00
CA ASP A 37 14.69 -18.14 2.68
C ASP A 37 13.50 -17.22 2.34
N GLY A 38 12.44 -17.34 3.12
CA GLY A 38 11.28 -16.48 3.01
C GLY A 38 11.74 -15.11 3.42
N THR A 39 12.02 -14.25 2.44
CA THR A 39 12.18 -12.82 2.68
C THR A 39 10.93 -12.35 3.39
N THR A 40 11.09 -11.82 4.59
CA THR A 40 9.99 -11.18 5.30
C THR A 40 9.53 -9.99 4.45
N THR A 41 8.25 -9.94 4.14
CA THR A 41 7.63 -8.86 3.36
C THR A 41 6.73 -8.00 4.24
N GLY A 42 6.42 -6.81 3.74
CA GLY A 42 5.48 -5.85 4.29
C GLY A 42 4.64 -5.22 3.18
N SER A 43 3.78 -4.29 3.58
CA SER A 43 2.81 -3.66 2.68
C SER A 43 3.17 -2.19 2.41
N VAL A 44 2.96 -1.72 1.18
CA VAL A 44 3.17 -0.34 0.76
C VAL A 44 1.98 0.14 -0.06
N ALA A 45 1.35 1.22 0.39
CA ALA A 45 0.31 1.95 -0.33
C ALA A 45 0.92 3.19 -1.00
N ILE A 46 0.67 3.38 -2.30
CA ILE A 46 1.02 4.60 -3.03
C ILE A 46 -0.21 5.48 -3.13
N LEU A 47 -0.15 6.67 -2.55
CA LEU A 47 -1.21 7.68 -2.66
C LEU A 47 -0.74 8.79 -3.60
N VAL A 48 -1.64 9.29 -4.43
CA VAL A 48 -1.36 10.39 -5.37
C VAL A 48 -2.32 11.54 -5.09
N THR A 49 -1.80 12.76 -5.07
CA THR A 49 -2.56 14.01 -4.91
C THR A 49 -1.94 15.12 -5.74
N ASP A 50 -2.69 16.20 -5.97
CA ASP A 50 -2.18 17.39 -6.66
C ASP A 50 -2.36 18.65 -5.81
N ALA A 51 -1.47 19.62 -6.00
CA ALA A 51 -1.64 20.95 -5.42
C ALA A 51 -2.69 21.75 -6.22
N PRO A 52 -3.54 22.57 -5.58
CA PRO A 52 -4.56 23.36 -6.28
C PRO A 52 -4.00 24.23 -7.42
N SER A 53 -4.72 24.30 -8.55
CA SER A 53 -4.29 25.01 -9.76
C SER A 53 -5.47 25.58 -10.56
N ASP A 54 -5.26 26.73 -11.22
CA ASP A 54 -6.31 27.50 -11.93
C ASP A 54 -6.06 27.66 -13.46
N ASP A 55 -4.99 27.08 -14.02
CA ASP A 55 -4.48 27.46 -15.35
C ASP A 55 -4.90 26.54 -16.52
N PHE A 56 -5.38 25.32 -16.25
CA PHE A 56 -5.77 24.34 -17.27
C PHE A 56 -7.10 23.66 -16.90
N ALA A 57 -7.80 23.11 -17.90
CA ALA A 57 -9.05 22.38 -17.64
C ALA A 57 -8.77 20.98 -17.10
N ARG A 58 -7.79 20.26 -17.68
CA ARG A 58 -7.29 18.96 -17.19
C ARG A 58 -5.80 18.78 -17.50
N ILE A 59 -5.12 18.04 -16.62
CA ILE A 59 -3.72 17.63 -16.81
C ILE A 59 -3.66 16.13 -16.63
N GLU A 60 -3.60 15.41 -17.75
CA GLU A 60 -3.62 13.95 -17.75
C GLU A 60 -2.19 13.40 -17.77
N VAL A 61 -1.86 12.58 -16.78
CA VAL A 61 -0.55 11.91 -16.66
C VAL A 61 -0.75 10.40 -16.73
N THR A 62 -0.06 9.75 -17.67
CA THR A 62 -0.09 8.30 -17.81
C THR A 62 1.12 7.69 -17.11
N VAL A 63 0.87 7.03 -15.98
CA VAL A 63 1.88 6.33 -15.18
C VAL A 63 1.94 4.87 -15.63
N VAL A 64 3.15 4.34 -15.85
CA VAL A 64 3.37 2.95 -16.27
C VAL A 64 4.08 2.10 -15.22
N ALA A 65 4.81 2.71 -14.28
CA ALA A 65 5.37 1.98 -13.15
C ALA A 65 5.64 2.88 -11.94
N VAL A 66 5.55 2.28 -10.76
CA VAL A 66 6.03 2.83 -9.49
C VAL A 66 6.94 1.78 -8.85
N SER A 67 8.10 2.21 -8.38
CA SER A 67 9.08 1.33 -7.75
C SER A 67 9.76 2.01 -6.57
N LEU A 68 10.17 1.24 -5.57
CA LEU A 68 11.09 1.71 -4.53
C LEU A 68 12.52 1.37 -4.91
N ILE A 69 13.46 2.20 -4.45
CA ILE A 69 14.89 1.96 -4.63
C ILE A 69 15.51 1.82 -3.23
N ASP A 70 16.13 0.67 -2.97
CA ASP A 70 16.79 0.39 -1.70
C ASP A 70 18.20 1.04 -1.60
N ASP A 71 18.87 0.84 -0.46
CA ASP A 71 20.20 1.40 -0.21
C ASP A 71 21.33 0.72 -1.03
N GLU A 72 21.03 -0.41 -1.65
CA GLU A 72 21.89 -1.11 -2.60
C GLU A 72 21.60 -0.72 -4.07
N GLU A 73 20.70 0.25 -4.29
CA GLU A 73 20.20 0.70 -5.59
C GLU A 73 19.45 -0.39 -6.38
N ASN A 74 18.94 -1.43 -5.70
CA ASN A 74 18.01 -2.37 -6.29
C ASN A 74 16.65 -1.71 -6.46
N LEU A 75 15.95 -2.09 -7.54
CA LEU A 75 14.63 -1.56 -7.88
C LEU A 75 13.57 -2.60 -7.55
N ILE A 76 12.70 -2.27 -6.61
CA ILE A 76 11.59 -3.10 -6.14
C ILE A 76 10.32 -2.53 -6.76
N GLU A 77 9.70 -3.29 -7.66
CA GLU A 77 8.46 -2.87 -8.30
C GLU A 77 7.29 -2.91 -7.31
N ILE A 78 6.54 -1.83 -7.24
CA ILE A 78 5.30 -1.73 -6.43
C ILE A 78 4.08 -1.89 -7.32
N TRP A 79 4.16 -1.35 -8.54
CA TRP A 79 3.09 -1.44 -9.52
C TRP A 79 3.66 -1.21 -10.91
N SER A 80 3.13 -1.91 -11.91
CA SER A 80 3.42 -1.67 -13.32
C SER A 80 2.24 -2.02 -14.22
N SER A 81 2.16 -1.38 -15.38
CA SER A 81 1.16 -1.69 -16.40
C SER A 81 1.68 -1.36 -17.78
N ASP A 82 1.55 -2.29 -18.73
CA ASP A 82 1.95 -2.11 -20.13
C ASP A 82 1.14 -0.99 -20.82
N SER A 83 -0.13 -0.81 -20.45
CA SER A 83 -0.99 0.26 -20.97
C SER A 83 -0.90 1.55 -20.15
N GLY A 84 -0.32 1.47 -18.95
CA GLY A 84 -0.35 2.54 -17.96
C GLY A 84 -1.74 2.80 -17.37
N LYS A 85 -1.76 3.69 -16.38
CA LYS A 85 -2.95 4.25 -15.74
C LYS A 85 -2.89 5.77 -15.89
N THR A 86 -3.90 6.35 -16.54
CA THR A 86 -4.02 7.80 -16.71
C THR A 86 -4.75 8.41 -15.52
N ILE A 87 -4.15 9.44 -14.94
CA ILE A 87 -4.68 10.21 -13.83
C ILE A 87 -4.86 11.65 -14.29
N ASP A 88 -6.02 12.25 -14.04
CA ASP A 88 -6.21 13.69 -14.18
C ASP A 88 -5.81 14.38 -12.87
N LEU A 89 -4.66 15.03 -12.85
CA LEU A 89 -4.11 15.64 -11.64
C LEU A 89 -5.03 16.71 -11.06
N LEU A 90 -5.70 17.49 -11.92
CA LEU A 90 -6.59 18.56 -11.45
C LEU A 90 -7.85 18.03 -10.74
N SER A 91 -8.17 16.75 -10.92
CA SER A 91 -9.25 16.10 -10.16
C SER A 91 -8.85 15.71 -8.72
N LEU A 92 -7.57 15.88 -8.35
CA LEU A 92 -6.98 15.48 -7.08
C LEU A 92 -6.59 16.66 -6.17
N ASP A 93 -7.14 17.85 -6.44
CA ASP A 93 -6.84 19.11 -5.75
C ASP A 93 -7.20 19.11 -4.25
N THR A 94 -8.15 18.26 -3.87
CA THR A 94 -8.76 18.20 -2.53
C THR A 94 -8.68 16.83 -1.89
N GLU A 95 -8.39 15.78 -2.67
CA GLU A 95 -8.46 14.38 -2.27
C GLU A 95 -7.21 13.62 -2.74
N SER A 96 -6.80 12.61 -1.98
CA SER A 96 -5.74 11.69 -2.38
C SER A 96 -6.34 10.37 -2.87
N GLU A 97 -5.90 9.94 -4.04
CA GLU A 97 -6.30 8.65 -4.63
C GLU A 97 -5.31 7.56 -4.18
N LEU A 98 -5.84 6.40 -3.74
CA LEU A 98 -5.01 5.20 -3.59
C LEU A 98 -4.66 4.65 -4.98
N PHE A 99 -3.43 4.94 -5.42
CA PHE A 99 -2.96 4.60 -6.75
C PHE A 99 -2.59 3.12 -6.88
N ALA A 100 -1.88 2.57 -5.89
CA ALA A 100 -1.45 1.18 -5.85
C ALA A 100 -1.29 0.70 -4.40
N LEU A 101 -1.41 -0.61 -4.20
CA LEU A 101 -1.11 -1.29 -2.95
C LEU A 101 -0.33 -2.57 -3.28
N ALA A 102 0.84 -2.74 -2.68
CA ALA A 102 1.65 -3.96 -2.77
C ALA A 102 1.80 -4.56 -1.38
N THR A 103 1.70 -5.88 -1.25
CA THR A 103 1.71 -6.61 0.04
C THR A 103 2.90 -7.56 0.21
N ASP A 104 3.73 -7.66 -0.83
CA ASP A 104 4.90 -8.54 -0.92
C ASP A 104 6.22 -7.75 -1.03
N VAL A 105 6.26 -6.54 -0.45
CA VAL A 105 7.43 -5.66 -0.50
C VAL A 105 8.48 -6.14 0.51
N PRO A 106 9.74 -6.41 0.13
CA PRO A 106 10.76 -6.84 1.08
C PRO A 106 10.95 -5.85 2.24
N VAL A 107 10.96 -6.36 3.47
CA VAL A 107 11.24 -5.55 4.66
C VAL A 107 12.66 -5.00 4.60
N GLY A 108 12.82 -3.69 4.78
CA GLY A 108 14.12 -3.05 4.58
C GLY A 108 14.08 -1.54 4.53
N TRP A 109 15.27 -0.95 4.40
CA TRP A 109 15.45 0.49 4.19
C TRP A 109 15.40 0.81 2.71
N TYR A 110 14.70 1.90 2.40
CA TYR A 110 14.58 2.44 1.06
C TYR A 110 14.95 3.91 1.04
N ASP A 111 15.56 4.34 -0.06
CA ASP A 111 16.14 5.66 -0.20
C ASP A 111 15.35 6.55 -1.18
N LYS A 112 14.70 5.96 -2.21
CA LYS A 112 13.99 6.71 -3.25
C LYS A 112 12.74 5.98 -3.73
N ILE A 113 11.89 6.72 -4.43
CA ILE A 113 10.77 6.20 -5.22
C ILE A 113 11.04 6.56 -6.68
N ARG A 114 10.90 5.61 -7.59
CA ARG A 114 10.94 5.87 -9.03
C ARG A 114 9.53 5.83 -9.59
N LEU A 115 9.10 6.95 -10.13
CA LEU A 115 7.91 7.05 -10.97
C LEU A 115 8.34 6.92 -12.43
N THR A 116 7.70 6.03 -13.18
CA THR A 116 7.87 5.92 -14.63
C THR A 116 6.57 6.32 -15.29
N ILE A 117 6.62 7.37 -16.11
CA ILE A 117 5.49 7.90 -16.86
C ILE A 117 5.73 7.71 -18.36
N ASP A 118 4.65 7.47 -19.10
CA ASP A 118 4.68 7.33 -20.56
C ASP A 118 4.41 8.66 -21.25
N SER A 119 3.41 9.40 -20.77
CA SER A 119 2.93 10.62 -21.41
C SER A 119 2.30 11.59 -20.41
N VAL A 120 2.34 12.88 -20.78
CA VAL A 120 1.60 13.97 -20.12
C VAL A 120 0.91 14.78 -21.21
N GLU A 121 -0.40 14.98 -21.06
CA GLU A 121 -1.23 15.74 -21.99
C GLU A 121 -1.98 16.86 -21.26
N LEU A 122 -1.90 18.07 -21.81
CA LEU A 122 -2.73 19.20 -21.42
C LEU A 122 -4.01 19.19 -22.23
N VAL A 123 -5.16 19.29 -21.58
CA VAL A 123 -6.47 19.39 -22.25
C VAL A 123 -7.12 20.73 -21.91
N ASP A 124 -7.54 21.46 -22.95
CA ASP A 124 -8.25 22.73 -22.80
C ASP A 124 -9.79 22.55 -22.77
N ASP A 125 -10.53 23.63 -22.51
CA ASP A 125 -12.00 23.63 -22.46
C ASP A 125 -12.68 23.20 -23.78
N LEU A 126 -11.93 23.18 -24.88
CA LEU A 126 -12.39 22.77 -26.21
C LEU A 126 -11.96 21.33 -26.55
N GLU A 127 -11.44 20.59 -25.57
CA GLU A 127 -10.89 19.23 -25.70
C GLU A 127 -9.68 19.13 -26.64
N ALA A 128 -8.99 20.26 -26.89
CA ALA A 128 -7.74 20.24 -27.64
C ALA A 128 -6.61 19.72 -26.74
N ARG A 129 -5.84 18.75 -27.26
CA ARG A 129 -4.78 18.05 -26.53
C ARG A 129 -3.42 18.56 -26.95
N THR A 130 -2.58 18.91 -25.97
CA THR A 130 -1.19 19.32 -26.21
C THR A 130 -0.26 18.43 -25.40
N ALA A 131 0.64 17.71 -26.08
CA ALA A 131 1.64 16.87 -25.44
C ALA A 131 2.71 17.71 -24.73
N VAL A 132 3.21 17.19 -23.60
CA VAL A 132 4.30 17.79 -22.82
C VAL A 132 5.54 16.91 -22.94
N ASP A 133 6.68 17.52 -23.24
CA ASP A 133 7.96 16.82 -23.37
C ASP A 133 8.44 16.30 -22.00
N LEU A 134 8.74 15.01 -21.92
CA LEU A 134 9.15 14.36 -20.68
C LEU A 134 10.67 14.41 -20.45
N PRO A 135 11.13 14.66 -19.22
CA PRO A 135 12.53 14.51 -18.87
C PRO A 135 12.91 13.04 -18.78
N ALA A 136 14.19 12.73 -19.01
CA ALA A 136 14.80 11.43 -18.71
C ALA A 136 13.99 10.21 -19.20
N SER A 137 13.37 10.32 -20.37
CA SER A 137 12.50 9.27 -20.94
C SER A 137 11.39 8.81 -19.97
N GLY A 138 10.83 9.75 -19.21
CA GLY A 138 9.71 9.49 -18.29
C GLY A 138 10.10 8.88 -16.95
N LYS A 139 11.39 8.66 -16.67
CA LYS A 139 11.86 8.13 -15.38
C LYS A 139 12.19 9.26 -14.43
N ILE A 140 11.48 9.31 -13.30
CA ILE A 140 11.57 10.38 -12.32
C ILE A 140 11.89 9.75 -10.96
N ASP A 141 13.07 10.04 -10.42
CA ASP A 141 13.46 9.63 -9.08
C ASP A 141 13.04 10.71 -8.08
N LEU A 142 12.23 10.29 -7.11
CA LEU A 142 11.67 11.11 -6.06
C LEU A 142 12.42 10.85 -4.76
N ASN A 143 12.76 11.93 -4.06
CA ASN A 143 13.49 11.86 -2.81
C ASN A 143 12.57 12.24 -1.64
N PRO A 144 12.27 11.31 -0.72
CA PRO A 144 11.45 11.57 0.47
C PRO A 144 12.17 12.36 1.58
N ARG A 145 13.29 13.01 1.27
CA ARG A 145 14.08 13.86 2.17
C ARG A 145 14.66 13.08 3.36
N GLY A 146 14.90 11.80 3.15
CA GLY A 146 15.42 10.86 4.13
C GLY A 146 15.21 9.43 3.63
N ARG A 147 15.75 8.47 4.36
CA ARG A 147 15.43 7.06 4.17
C ARG A 147 14.14 6.70 4.90
N PHE A 148 13.42 5.71 4.42
CA PHE A 148 12.23 5.16 5.06
C PHE A 148 12.31 3.64 5.17
N TYR A 149 11.53 3.06 6.07
CA TYR A 149 11.58 1.64 6.37
C TYR A 149 10.24 0.99 6.06
N VAL A 150 10.26 -0.11 5.32
CA VAL A 150 9.10 -0.99 5.15
C VAL A 150 9.18 -2.06 6.22
N SER A 151 8.13 -2.19 7.04
CA SER A 151 8.03 -3.18 8.11
C SER A 151 7.03 -4.27 7.76
N ALA A 152 7.10 -5.42 8.45
CA ALA A 152 6.14 -6.50 8.26
C ALA A 152 4.81 -6.28 8.99
N ASP A 153 4.77 -5.33 9.94
CA ASP A 153 3.68 -5.21 10.92
C ASP A 153 2.68 -4.10 10.56
N GLU A 154 3.00 -3.23 9.59
CA GLU A 154 2.13 -2.14 9.15
C GLU A 154 2.31 -1.81 7.65
N THR A 155 1.23 -1.36 7.01
CA THR A 155 1.30 -0.75 5.68
C THR A 155 1.96 0.62 5.77
N LEU A 156 3.05 0.80 5.02
CA LEU A 156 3.63 2.10 4.79
C LEU A 156 2.86 2.84 3.69
N SER A 157 2.34 4.02 4.00
CA SER A 157 1.72 4.90 3.02
C SER A 157 2.73 5.91 2.46
N VAL A 158 2.98 5.86 1.16
CA VAL A 158 3.84 6.80 0.45
C VAL A 158 2.94 7.74 -0.35
N GLN A 159 2.81 8.98 0.11
CA GLN A 159 2.03 9.99 -0.57
C GLN A 159 2.92 10.79 -1.53
N LEU A 160 2.51 10.84 -2.80
CA LEU A 160 3.11 11.62 -3.86
C LEU A 160 2.21 12.84 -4.12
N ASP A 161 2.68 14.01 -3.71
CA ASP A 161 2.04 15.30 -3.97
C ASP A 161 2.70 15.94 -5.19
N LEU A 162 2.08 15.76 -6.35
CA LEU A 162 2.54 16.36 -7.59
C LEU A 162 2.04 17.80 -7.62
N ASP A 163 2.87 18.75 -7.98
CA ASP A 163 2.42 20.13 -8.20
C ASP A 163 2.39 20.35 -9.71
N ALA A 164 1.28 20.00 -10.35
CA ALA A 164 1.16 20.01 -11.80
C ALA A 164 1.44 21.41 -12.39
N ASN A 165 0.94 22.46 -11.72
CA ASN A 165 1.15 23.84 -12.13
C ASN A 165 2.64 24.21 -12.15
N LYS A 166 3.36 23.91 -11.06
CA LYS A 166 4.81 24.18 -11.00
C LYS A 166 5.62 23.22 -11.87
N SER A 167 5.05 22.07 -12.22
CA SER A 167 5.72 21.03 -13.00
C SER A 167 5.72 21.30 -14.50
N ILE A 168 4.77 22.06 -15.04
CA ILE A 168 4.61 22.24 -16.50
C ILE A 168 5.13 23.61 -16.93
N HIS A 169 6.16 23.62 -17.78
CA HIS A 169 6.86 24.85 -18.18
C HIS A 169 6.67 25.11 -19.67
N LEU A 170 6.08 26.26 -20.00
CA LEU A 170 6.00 26.75 -21.38
C LEU A 170 7.38 27.27 -21.83
N VAL A 171 7.97 26.64 -22.86
CA VAL A 171 9.27 27.04 -23.41
C VAL A 171 9.10 28.00 -24.58
N ASN A 172 8.09 27.75 -25.42
CA ASN A 172 7.73 28.55 -26.59
C ASN A 172 6.29 28.21 -27.00
N ALA A 173 5.71 28.94 -27.95
CA ALA A 173 4.31 28.78 -28.34
C ALA A 173 3.96 27.30 -28.60
N ASN A 174 3.02 26.77 -27.82
CA ASN A 174 2.53 25.39 -27.85
C ASN A 174 3.61 24.31 -27.63
N HIS A 175 4.68 24.65 -26.91
CA HIS A 175 5.74 23.71 -26.54
C HIS A 175 5.98 23.76 -25.03
N TYR A 176 5.58 22.69 -24.38
CA TYR A 176 5.63 22.51 -22.93
C TYR A 176 6.63 21.41 -22.58
N VAL A 177 7.36 21.60 -21.49
CA VAL A 177 8.29 20.61 -20.95
C VAL A 177 7.92 20.33 -19.49
N LEU A 178 7.97 19.06 -19.11
CA LEU A 178 7.76 18.64 -17.73
C LEU A 178 9.06 18.82 -16.92
N ARG A 179 8.95 19.52 -15.81
CA ARG A 179 9.95 19.68 -14.75
C ARG A 179 9.33 19.26 -13.43
N PRO A 180 9.36 17.96 -13.09
CA PRO A 180 8.59 17.42 -11.98
C PRO A 180 8.89 18.16 -10.67
N VAL A 181 7.85 18.74 -10.08
CA VAL A 181 7.84 19.22 -8.71
C VAL A 181 6.92 18.27 -7.97
N VAL A 182 7.52 17.33 -7.25
CA VAL A 182 6.78 16.30 -6.51
C VAL A 182 7.34 16.25 -5.10
N PHE A 183 6.45 16.40 -4.12
CA PHE A 183 6.78 16.18 -2.72
C PHE A 183 6.39 14.75 -2.35
N VAL A 184 7.23 14.12 -1.52
CA VAL A 184 6.95 12.79 -1.01
C VAL A 184 6.84 12.87 0.49
N ASP A 185 5.69 12.45 1.00
CA ASP A 185 5.44 12.27 2.42
C ASP A 185 5.35 10.77 2.71
N ILE A 186 6.14 10.33 3.68
CA ILE A 186 6.11 8.97 4.18
C ILE A 186 5.24 8.96 5.43
N LEU A 187 4.13 8.24 5.36
CA LEU A 187 3.12 8.15 6.40
C LEU A 187 3.08 6.71 6.93
N THR A 188 3.23 6.55 8.23
CA THR A 188 2.99 5.27 8.91
C THR A 188 1.56 5.20 9.42
N ALA A 189 1.12 4.06 9.95
CA ALA A 189 -0.20 3.96 10.60
C ALA A 189 -0.33 4.95 11.77
N ALA A 190 0.78 5.34 12.39
CA ALA A 190 0.82 6.38 13.43
C ALA A 190 0.63 7.80 12.90
N ASP A 191 0.85 8.04 11.59
CA ASP A 191 0.75 9.35 10.93
C ASP A 191 -0.55 9.51 10.11
N ALA A 192 -1.37 8.47 10.01
CA ALA A 192 -2.60 8.38 9.21
C ALA A 192 -3.75 9.25 9.77
N GLY A 193 -3.55 10.57 9.77
CA GLY A 193 -4.57 11.57 10.03
C GLY A 193 -5.31 12.04 8.77
N ARG A 194 -5.13 11.38 7.61
CA ARG A 194 -5.66 11.83 6.32
C ARG A 194 -6.61 10.80 5.70
N LEU A 195 -7.73 11.28 5.16
CA LEU A 195 -8.75 10.47 4.49
C LEU A 195 -8.23 10.00 3.12
N VAL A 196 -8.47 8.72 2.81
CA VAL A 196 -8.18 8.05 1.54
C VAL A 196 -9.48 7.91 0.78
N ARG A 197 -9.44 8.20 -0.52
CA ARG A 197 -10.57 7.97 -1.43
C ARG A 197 -10.32 6.76 -2.31
N LEU A 198 -11.30 5.86 -2.35
CA LEU A 198 -11.18 4.53 -2.91
C LEU A 198 -12.39 4.22 -3.82
N PRO A 199 -12.26 4.41 -5.15
CA PRO A 199 -13.27 3.98 -6.10
C PRO A 199 -13.21 2.46 -6.33
N GLY A 200 -14.36 1.80 -6.34
CA GLY A 200 -14.43 0.36 -6.59
C GLY A 200 -15.84 -0.15 -6.85
N THR A 201 -15.94 -1.46 -7.07
CA THR A 201 -17.21 -2.16 -7.24
C THR A 201 -17.49 -3.02 -6.00
N VAL A 202 -18.71 -2.95 -5.47
CA VAL A 202 -19.10 -3.75 -4.29
C VAL A 202 -19.14 -5.23 -4.65
N VAL A 203 -18.36 -6.04 -3.92
CA VAL A 203 -18.29 -7.51 -4.09
C VAL A 203 -19.21 -8.21 -3.09
N SER A 204 -19.20 -7.76 -1.84
CA SER A 204 -20.01 -8.33 -0.77
C SER A 204 -20.38 -7.27 0.25
N VAL A 205 -21.47 -7.50 0.97
CA VAL A 205 -21.96 -6.62 2.04
C VAL A 205 -22.27 -7.49 3.25
N ASP A 206 -21.74 -7.10 4.40
CA ASP A 206 -22.00 -7.69 5.70
C ASP A 206 -22.64 -6.64 6.61
N THR A 207 -23.97 -6.67 6.68
CA THR A 207 -24.75 -5.74 7.48
C THR A 207 -24.59 -5.96 8.98
N ASP A 208 -24.21 -7.18 9.40
CA ASP A 208 -24.10 -7.52 10.82
C ASP A 208 -22.82 -6.91 11.40
N ASN A 209 -21.73 -6.91 10.62
CA ASN A 209 -20.44 -6.34 11.00
C ASN A 209 -20.26 -4.89 10.52
N GLY A 210 -21.18 -4.35 9.74
CA GLY A 210 -21.08 -2.97 9.24
C GLY A 210 -19.98 -2.81 8.21
N THR A 211 -19.71 -3.86 7.42
CA THR A 211 -18.60 -3.92 6.46
C THR A 211 -19.10 -4.25 5.06
N PHE A 212 -18.30 -3.90 4.05
CA PHE A 212 -18.48 -4.34 2.68
C PHE A 212 -17.12 -4.47 1.98
N VAL A 213 -17.04 -5.32 0.97
CA VAL A 213 -15.80 -5.53 0.22
C VAL A 213 -15.88 -4.78 -1.10
N LEU A 214 -14.82 -4.03 -1.41
CA LEU A 214 -14.64 -3.36 -2.69
C LEU A 214 -13.57 -4.02 -3.52
N GLN A 215 -13.91 -4.35 -4.76
CA GLN A 215 -12.95 -4.65 -5.78
C GLN A 215 -12.48 -3.35 -6.41
N GLN A 216 -11.18 -3.08 -6.35
CA GLN A 216 -10.63 -1.88 -6.97
C GLN A 216 -10.31 -2.11 -8.44
N LEU A 217 -10.64 -1.12 -9.28
CA LEU A 217 -10.15 -1.09 -10.65
C LEU A 217 -8.67 -0.67 -10.67
N GLY A 218 -7.79 -1.59 -11.08
CA GLY A 218 -6.39 -1.28 -11.41
C GLY A 218 -5.35 -1.55 -10.32
N MET A 219 -5.73 -2.16 -9.19
CA MET A 219 -4.74 -2.86 -8.36
C MET A 219 -4.43 -4.21 -9.03
N THR A 220 -3.17 -4.43 -9.37
CA THR A 220 -2.68 -5.70 -9.89
C THR A 220 -1.75 -6.29 -8.84
N SER A 221 -2.24 -7.22 -8.03
CA SER A 221 -1.40 -8.07 -7.22
C SER A 221 -0.48 -8.87 -8.13
N GLN A 222 0.82 -8.72 -7.90
CA GLN A 222 1.84 -9.47 -8.62
C GLN A 222 2.02 -10.87 -8.01
N VAL A 223 0.91 -11.58 -7.76
CA VAL A 223 0.98 -13.03 -7.52
C VAL A 223 1.12 -13.70 -8.89
N ALA A 224 2.36 -13.99 -9.26
CA ALA A 224 2.69 -14.82 -10.40
C ALA A 224 2.13 -16.25 -10.18
N GLY A 225 0.87 -16.49 -10.56
CA GLY A 225 0.27 -17.82 -10.50
C GLY A 225 -1.25 -17.91 -10.49
N ASP A 226 -1.98 -16.82 -10.23
CA ASP A 226 -3.45 -16.84 -10.25
C ASP A 226 -3.99 -15.65 -11.04
N GLU A 227 -4.54 -15.90 -12.22
CA GLU A 227 -5.03 -14.86 -13.12
C GLU A 227 -6.35 -14.20 -12.65
N ASN A 228 -6.82 -14.41 -11.40
CA ASN A 228 -8.08 -13.86 -10.90
C ASN A 228 -8.14 -13.68 -9.37
N GLU A 229 -7.11 -13.18 -8.69
CA GLU A 229 -7.33 -12.53 -7.39
C GLU A 229 -7.42 -11.04 -7.62
N ASP A 230 -8.65 -10.61 -7.90
CA ASP A 230 -9.01 -9.21 -7.91
C ASP A 230 -8.75 -8.61 -6.52
N ASP A 231 -7.78 -7.69 -6.42
CA ASP A 231 -7.45 -7.04 -5.16
C ASP A 231 -8.67 -6.37 -4.56
N SER A 232 -9.05 -6.87 -3.38
CA SER A 232 -10.27 -6.46 -2.69
C SER A 232 -9.94 -5.82 -1.35
N VAL A 233 -10.60 -4.71 -1.06
CA VAL A 233 -10.43 -3.93 0.16
C VAL A 233 -11.67 -4.07 1.01
N LEU A 234 -11.51 -4.49 2.26
CA LEU A 234 -12.60 -4.46 3.24
C LEU A 234 -12.80 -3.01 3.71
N VAL A 235 -14.00 -2.48 3.53
CA VAL A 235 -14.42 -1.20 4.07
C VAL A 235 -15.25 -1.44 5.33
N SER A 236 -14.85 -0.81 6.43
CA SER A 236 -15.64 -0.76 7.67
C SER A 236 -16.20 0.64 7.85
N LEU A 237 -17.52 0.76 8.08
CA LEU A 237 -18.16 2.07 8.30
C LEU A 237 -17.76 2.70 9.64
N GLY A 238 -17.35 1.91 10.64
CA GLY A 238 -17.22 2.39 12.01
C GLY A 238 -18.55 2.91 12.58
N THR A 239 -18.49 3.69 13.66
CA THR A 239 -19.69 4.22 14.33
C THR A 239 -20.30 5.44 13.66
N ASP A 240 -19.50 6.20 12.92
CA ASP A 240 -19.89 7.49 12.31
C ASP A 240 -19.94 7.44 10.77
N GLY A 241 -19.73 6.26 10.16
CA GLY A 241 -19.81 6.07 8.72
C GLY A 241 -21.22 6.26 8.17
N VAL A 242 -21.30 6.92 7.01
CA VAL A 242 -22.55 7.19 6.31
C VAL A 242 -22.41 6.78 4.85
N ILE A 243 -23.43 6.14 4.29
CA ILE A 243 -23.53 5.82 2.87
C ILE A 243 -24.51 6.80 2.24
N PHE A 244 -24.17 7.29 1.05
CA PHE A 244 -25.04 8.15 0.26
C PHE A 244 -25.47 7.41 -1.00
N GLY A 245 -26.77 7.43 -1.28
CA GLY A 245 -27.34 6.91 -2.51
C GLY A 245 -27.01 7.77 -3.73
N PRO A 246 -27.38 7.33 -4.93
CA PRO A 246 -27.12 8.05 -6.19
C PRO A 246 -27.84 9.41 -6.29
N ASP A 247 -28.84 9.64 -5.44
CA ASP A 247 -29.54 10.91 -5.26
C ASP A 247 -28.87 11.84 -4.23
N GLY A 248 -27.76 11.42 -3.64
CA GLY A 248 -27.03 12.15 -2.61
C GLY A 248 -27.69 12.13 -1.23
N LEU A 249 -28.71 11.29 -1.01
CA LEU A 249 -29.36 11.13 0.28
C LEU A 249 -28.73 10.01 1.10
N PRO A 250 -28.70 10.11 2.45
CA PRO A 250 -28.25 9.02 3.30
C PRO A 250 -29.04 7.73 3.04
N MET A 251 -28.33 6.62 2.99
CA MET A 251 -28.84 5.28 2.71
C MET A 251 -28.28 4.28 3.74
N ALA A 252 -29.02 3.22 4.04
CA ALA A 252 -28.54 2.18 4.93
C ALA A 252 -27.57 1.24 4.21
N LEU A 253 -26.62 0.63 4.95
CA LEU A 253 -25.73 -0.39 4.39
C LEU A 253 -26.49 -1.57 3.77
N ALA A 254 -27.67 -1.92 4.33
CA ALA A 254 -28.51 -2.98 3.80
C ALA A 254 -29.09 -2.70 2.40
N ASP A 255 -29.11 -1.43 1.98
CA ASP A 255 -29.60 -1.02 0.66
C ASP A 255 -28.44 -0.95 -0.37
N LEU A 256 -27.19 -1.14 0.06
CA LEU A 256 -26.03 -1.19 -0.81
C LEU A 256 -26.05 -2.50 -1.63
N THR A 257 -26.02 -2.38 -2.95
CA THR A 257 -26.11 -3.55 -3.84
C THR A 257 -24.72 -4.01 -4.31
N VAL A 258 -24.52 -5.32 -4.37
CA VAL A 258 -23.38 -5.93 -5.08
C VAL A 258 -23.38 -5.49 -6.54
N ASP A 259 -22.19 -5.42 -7.15
CA ASP A 259 -21.92 -4.93 -8.50
C ASP A 259 -22.18 -3.43 -8.71
N SER A 260 -22.47 -2.67 -7.65
CA SER A 260 -22.60 -1.21 -7.75
C SER A 260 -21.23 -0.53 -7.65
N PRO A 261 -20.96 0.49 -8.51
CA PRO A 261 -19.78 1.33 -8.34
C PRO A 261 -20.00 2.26 -7.16
N VAL A 262 -19.02 2.32 -6.26
CA VAL A 262 -19.01 3.23 -5.13
C VAL A 262 -17.64 3.84 -4.93
N VAL A 263 -17.60 4.90 -4.15
CA VAL A 263 -16.38 5.54 -3.70
C VAL A 263 -16.39 5.56 -2.19
N ALA A 264 -15.48 4.82 -1.55
CA ALA A 264 -15.26 4.88 -0.12
C ALA A 264 -14.30 6.02 0.22
N VAL A 265 -14.59 6.78 1.28
CA VAL A 265 -13.70 7.82 1.81
C VAL A 265 -13.51 7.55 3.30
N GLY A 266 -12.29 7.28 3.73
CA GLY A 266 -12.02 6.88 5.12
C GLY A 266 -10.54 6.77 5.43
N PHE A 267 -10.19 6.35 6.64
CA PHE A 267 -8.80 6.07 6.99
C PHE A 267 -8.40 4.68 6.50
N PHE A 268 -7.18 4.55 5.99
CA PHE A 268 -6.62 3.26 5.62
C PHE A 268 -5.93 2.65 6.85
N ALA A 269 -6.25 1.40 7.15
CA ALA A 269 -5.63 0.63 8.22
C ALA A 269 -5.41 -0.81 7.75
N GLU A 270 -4.27 -1.39 8.09
CA GLU A 270 -4.00 -2.82 7.91
C GLU A 270 -4.03 -3.50 9.28
N GLY A 271 -4.60 -4.70 9.36
CA GLY A 271 -4.39 -5.58 10.51
C GLY A 271 -5.28 -5.35 11.75
N GLY A 272 -6.52 -4.89 11.58
CA GLY A 272 -7.53 -5.16 12.59
C GLY A 272 -7.89 -6.65 12.55
N ASP A 273 -7.67 -7.39 13.64
CA ASP A 273 -8.35 -8.68 13.87
C ASP A 273 -9.82 -8.49 13.47
N GLU A 274 -10.43 -9.45 12.77
CA GLU A 274 -11.81 -9.39 12.22
C GLU A 274 -12.89 -9.03 13.29
N THR A 275 -12.46 -8.92 14.56
CA THR A 275 -13.27 -8.66 15.74
C THR A 275 -13.21 -7.23 16.27
N THR A 276 -12.29 -6.36 15.83
CA THR A 276 -12.24 -4.96 16.33
C THR A 276 -11.60 -3.96 15.36
N PRO A 277 -12.38 -3.06 14.72
CA PRO A 277 -11.82 -1.88 14.06
C PRO A 277 -11.29 -0.90 15.13
N GLN A 278 -10.06 -0.40 14.94
CA GLN A 278 -9.48 0.71 15.70
C GLN A 278 -9.89 2.04 15.08
#